data_AF-A0A838SJU3-F1
#
_entry.id   AF-A0A838SJU3-F1
#
_cell.length_a   1.000
_cell.length_b   1.000
_cell.length_c   1.000
_cell.angle_alpha   90.00
_cell.angle_beta   90.00
_cell.angle_gamma   90.00
#
_symmetry.space_group_name_H-M   'P 1'
#
loop_
_entity.id
_entity.type
_entity.pdbx_description
1 polymer ?
#
loop_
_entity_poly.entity_id
_entity_poly.type
_entity_poly.pdbx_seq_one_letter_code
_entity_poly.pdbx_strand_id
1 'polypeptide(L)'
;MQILAFTPSPEIIKLELSPENEDVVSVANLSRKSLQYEFKPDIGLIREFLGKATGKLPAQFHYHCWIFQDQVPSFVHYEGPLQLMGPILRIGLVSPRLASMPEDKKNSFT
;
A
#
# COMPACT_ATOMS: atom_id res chain seq x y z
N MET A 1 -8.91 35.35 0.10
CA MET A 1 -9.21 34.19 -0.78
C MET A 1 -8.00 33.27 -0.73
N GLN A 2 -8.14 32.03 -0.26
CA GLN A 2 -7.06 31.04 -0.25
C GLN A 2 -7.29 30.08 -1.41
N ILE A 3 -6.27 29.87 -2.24
CA ILE A 3 -6.30 28.94 -3.37
C ILE A 3 -5.37 27.79 -2.99
N LEU A 4 -5.92 26.57 -2.95
CA LEU A 4 -5.11 25.36 -2.83
C LEU A 4 -4.54 25.04 -4.21
N ALA A 5 -3.24 25.29 -4.39
CA ALA A 5 -2.53 24.94 -5.62
C ALA A 5 -1.70 23.67 -5.38
N PHE A 6 -1.89 22.67 -6.22
CA PHE A 6 -1.05 21.48 -6.26
C PHE A 6 0.08 21.74 -7.26
N THR A 7 1.26 22.07 -6.73
CA THR A 7 2.47 22.29 -7.54
C THR A 7 3.55 21.29 -7.12
N PRO A 8 4.19 20.57 -8.06
CA PRO A 8 3.92 20.58 -9.51
C PRO A 8 2.52 20.05 -9.85
N SER A 9 2.09 20.27 -11.10
CA SER A 9 0.80 19.76 -11.59
C SER A 9 0.66 18.27 -11.28
N PRO A 10 -0.50 17.78 -10.83
CA PRO A 10 -0.73 16.35 -10.66
C PRO A 10 -0.43 15.59 -11.95
N GLU A 11 0.30 14.47 -11.82
CA GLU A 11 0.63 13.59 -12.94
C GLU A 11 0.03 12.20 -12.71
N ILE A 12 -0.43 11.57 -13.79
CA ILE A 12 -0.85 10.17 -13.79
C ILE A 12 0.39 9.33 -14.05
N ILE A 13 0.73 8.47 -13.10
CA ILE A 13 1.83 7.50 -13.24
C ILE A 13 1.29 6.10 -13.46
N LYS A 14 2.08 5.26 -14.14
CA LYS A 14 1.76 3.84 -14.26
C LYS A 14 1.95 3.17 -12.91
N LEU A 15 1.03 2.29 -12.54
CA LEU A 15 1.10 1.49 -11.33
C LEU A 15 0.97 0.02 -11.72
N GLU A 16 2.02 -0.77 -11.45
CA GLU A 16 1.97 -2.21 -11.67
C GLU A 16 1.50 -2.91 -10.39
N LEU A 17 0.50 -3.78 -10.53
CA LEU A 17 0.01 -4.63 -9.44
C LEU A 17 0.51 -6.05 -9.70
N SER A 18 1.36 -6.55 -8.80
CA SER A 18 1.86 -7.92 -8.84
C SER A 18 1.19 -8.73 -7.74
N PRO A 19 0.47 -9.83 -8.03
CA PRO A 19 -0.05 -10.70 -6.99
C PRO A 19 1.11 -11.34 -6.23
N GLU A 20 1.02 -11.35 -4.90
CA GLU A 20 2.10 -11.79 -4.02
C GLU A 20 1.69 -13.05 -3.25
N ASN A 21 0.61 -12.99 -2.47
CA ASN A 21 0.14 -14.08 -1.61
C ASN A 21 -1.40 -14.16 -1.57
N GLU A 22 -1.93 -15.36 -1.38
CA GLU A 22 -3.34 -15.53 -1.00
C GLU A 22 -3.49 -15.58 0.52
N ASP A 23 -4.48 -14.85 1.04
CA ASP A 23 -4.77 -14.76 2.47
C ASP A 23 -6.25 -14.95 2.75
N VAL A 24 -6.59 -15.48 3.93
CA VAL A 24 -7.96 -15.43 4.45
C VAL A 24 -8.08 -14.24 5.38
N VAL A 25 -8.99 -13.32 5.06
CA VAL A 25 -9.32 -12.19 5.91
C VAL A 25 -10.70 -12.40 6.50
N SER A 26 -10.82 -12.19 7.81
CA SER A 26 -12.11 -12.16 8.49
C SER A 26 -12.55 -10.73 8.78
N VAL A 27 -13.75 -10.35 8.33
CA VAL A 27 -14.39 -9.05 8.60
C VAL A 27 -15.80 -9.29 9.10
N ALA A 28 -16.20 -8.68 10.21
CA ALA A 28 -17.53 -8.86 10.81
C ALA A 28 -17.92 -10.35 10.99
N ASN A 29 -16.97 -11.18 11.41
CA ASN A 29 -17.10 -12.65 11.58
C ASN A 29 -17.34 -13.43 10.27
N LEU A 30 -17.19 -12.80 9.11
CA LEU A 30 -17.22 -13.46 7.81
C LEU A 30 -15.79 -13.61 7.27
N SER A 31 -15.35 -14.85 7.06
CA SER A 31 -14.05 -15.16 6.46
C SER A 31 -14.17 -15.21 4.95
N ARG A 32 -13.32 -14.46 4.25
CA ARG A 32 -13.26 -14.41 2.79
C ARG A 32 -11.82 -14.51 2.31
N LYS A 33 -11.63 -15.07 1.11
CA LYS A 33 -10.32 -15.11 0.46
C LYS A 33 -9.95 -13.73 -0.06
N SER A 34 -8.68 -13.41 0.06
CA SER A 34 -8.09 -12.17 -0.45
C SER A 34 -6.77 -12.47 -1.14
N LEU A 35 -6.39 -11.59 -2.07
CA LEU A 35 -5.08 -11.60 -2.70
C LEU A 35 -4.33 -10.35 -2.24
N GLN A 36 -3.14 -10.57 -1.70
CA GLN A 36 -2.15 -9.53 -1.45
C GLN A 36 -1.51 -9.17 -2.78
N TYR A 37 -1.45 -7.88 -3.06
CA TYR A 37 -0.76 -7.31 -4.20
C TYR A 37 0.38 -6.41 -3.73
N GLU A 38 1.54 -6.58 -4.34
CA GLU A 38 2.62 -5.60 -4.29
C GLU A 38 2.38 -4.55 -5.38
N PHE A 39 2.37 -3.28 -4.98
CA PHE A 39 2.14 -2.13 -5.85
C PHE A 39 3.49 -1.50 -6.21
N LYS A 40 3.80 -1.43 -7.51
CA LYS A 40 5.04 -0.86 -8.03
C LYS A 40 4.74 0.36 -8.87
N PRO A 41 4.75 1.57 -8.28
CA PRO A 41 4.54 2.79 -9.03
C PRO A 41 5.76 3.06 -9.91
N ASP A 42 5.52 3.33 -11.19
CA ASP A 42 6.55 3.79 -12.12
C ASP A 42 6.81 5.28 -11.86
N ILE A 43 7.80 5.52 -11.01
CA ILE A 43 8.19 6.84 -10.56
C ILE A 43 9.47 7.33 -11.26
N GLY A 44 9.80 6.82 -12.46
CA GLY A 44 11.05 7.10 -13.18
C GLY A 44 11.47 8.57 -13.18
N LEU A 45 10.66 9.46 -13.77
CA LEU A 45 10.96 10.90 -13.85
C LEU A 45 11.02 11.58 -12.46
N ILE A 46 10.13 11.18 -11.55
CA ILE A 46 10.07 11.68 -10.18
C ILE A 46 11.34 11.30 -9.40
N ARG A 47 11.83 10.06 -9.57
CA ARG A 47 13.07 9.56 -8.98
C ARG A 47 14.27 10.38 -9.46
N GLU A 48 14.37 10.66 -10.76
CA GLU A 48 15.47 11.48 -11.28
C GLU A 48 15.44 12.91 -10.73
N PHE A 49 14.25 13.52 -10.69
CA PHE A 49 14.09 14.87 -10.14
C PHE A 49 14.44 14.93 -8.64
N LEU A 50 13.90 14.00 -7.84
CA LEU A 50 14.16 13.94 -6.40
C LEU A 50 15.59 13.54 -6.07
N GLY A 51 16.19 12.64 -6.86
CA GLY A 51 17.58 12.26 -6.71
C GLY A 51 18.49 13.48 -6.88
N LYS A 52 18.20 14.35 -7.86
CA LYS A 52 18.92 15.61 -8.06
C LYS A 52 18.65 16.64 -6.95
N ALA A 53 17.41 16.75 -6.49
CA ALA A 53 17.01 17.78 -5.53
C ALA A 53 17.35 17.45 -4.07
N THR A 54 17.19 16.19 -3.66
CA THR A 54 17.28 15.77 -2.24
C THR A 54 18.35 14.72 -1.98
N GLY A 55 18.93 14.11 -3.03
CA GLY A 55 19.86 12.98 -2.89
C GLY A 55 19.22 11.69 -2.35
N LYS A 56 17.90 11.70 -2.08
CA LYS A 56 17.16 10.56 -1.56
C LYS A 56 16.24 10.01 -2.64
N LEU A 57 16.40 8.74 -2.95
CA LEU A 57 15.51 8.03 -3.85
C LEU A 57 14.44 7.28 -3.03
N PRO A 58 13.17 7.30 -3.47
CA PRO A 58 12.10 6.46 -2.93
C PRO A 58 12.25 4.99 -3.35
N ALA A 59 13.45 4.41 -3.17
CA ALA A 59 13.82 3.15 -3.79
C ALA A 59 13.05 1.94 -3.24
N GLN A 60 12.46 2.03 -2.04
CA GLN A 60 11.98 0.86 -1.29
C GLN A 60 10.74 1.19 -0.45
N PHE A 61 9.68 1.71 -1.08
CA PHE A 61 8.39 1.76 -0.41
C PHE A 61 7.67 0.45 -0.65
N HIS A 62 7.44 -0.27 0.44
CA HIS A 62 6.59 -1.45 0.47
C HIS A 62 5.15 -0.96 0.40
N TYR A 63 4.50 -1.23 -0.73
CA TYR A 63 3.10 -0.93 -0.96
C TYR A 63 2.37 -2.25 -1.10
N HIS A 64 1.67 -2.65 -0.05
CA HIS A 64 0.88 -3.88 -0.06
C HIS A 64 -0.60 -3.53 0.01
N CYS A 65 -1.39 -4.17 -0.83
CA CYS A 65 -2.84 -4.01 -0.85
C CYS A 65 -3.51 -5.38 -0.88
N TRP A 66 -4.44 -5.60 0.03
CA TRP A 66 -5.27 -6.79 0.07
C TRP A 66 -6.62 -6.48 -0.56
N ILE A 67 -7.03 -7.33 -1.49
CA ILE A 67 -8.29 -7.24 -2.20
C ILE A 67 -9.01 -8.58 -2.08
N PHE A 68 -10.30 -8.58 -1.73
CA PHE A 68 -11.10 -9.81 -1.71
C PHE A 68 -11.20 -10.42 -3.11
N GLN A 69 -11.08 -11.74 -3.20
CA GLN A 69 -11.23 -12.51 -4.43
C GLN A 69 -12.69 -12.90 -4.71
N ASP A 70 -13.62 -12.00 -4.41
CA ASP A 70 -15.04 -12.22 -4.67
C ASP A 70 -15.36 -11.92 -6.15
N GLN A 71 -16.59 -12.22 -6.61
CA GLN A 71 -17.03 -11.88 -7.97
C GLN A 71 -16.83 -10.39 -8.31
N VAL A 72 -16.95 -9.53 -7.29
CA VAL A 72 -16.62 -8.11 -7.38
C VAL A 72 -15.42 -7.85 -6.46
N PRO A 73 -14.25 -7.48 -7.00
CA PRO A 73 -13.06 -7.21 -6.18
C PRO A 73 -13.34 -6.02 -5.26
N SER A 74 -13.02 -6.18 -3.98
CA SER A 74 -13.24 -5.14 -2.97
C SER A 74 -12.05 -4.96 -2.06
N PHE A 75 -11.79 -3.70 -1.69
CA PHE A 75 -10.68 -3.32 -0.83
C PHE A 75 -10.79 -3.92 0.57
N VAL A 76 -9.66 -4.40 1.09
CA VAL A 76 -9.55 -4.93 2.45
C VAL A 76 -8.64 -4.06 3.31
N HIS A 77 -7.40 -3.93 2.87
CA HIS A 77 -6.32 -3.35 3.65
C HIS A 77 -5.24 -2.81 2.71
N TYR A 78 -4.55 -1.78 3.15
CA TYR A 78 -3.38 -1.21 2.51
C TYR A 78 -2.34 -0.90 3.58
N GLU A 79 -1.10 -1.25 3.28
CA GLU A 79 0.08 -0.87 4.05
C GLU A 79 1.09 -0.20 3.11
N GLY A 80 1.40 1.06 3.40
CA GLY A 80 2.35 1.83 2.61
C GLY A 80 2.24 3.34 2.85
N PRO A 81 3.16 4.13 2.30
CA PRO A 81 3.11 5.58 2.40
C PRO A 81 2.12 6.19 1.40
N LEU A 82 1.23 7.10 1.84
CA LEU A 82 0.40 7.89 0.93
C LEU A 82 1.11 9.13 0.37
N GLN A 83 2.24 9.50 0.98
CA GLN A 83 3.05 10.65 0.61
C GLN A 83 4.46 10.17 0.33
N LEU A 84 5.08 10.74 -0.69
CA LEU A 84 6.47 10.48 -1.00
C LEU A 84 7.36 10.81 0.22
N MET A 85 8.12 9.82 0.70
CA MET A 85 8.93 9.92 1.93
C MET A 85 8.13 10.18 3.22
N GLY A 86 6.82 9.93 3.18
CA GLY A 86 5.94 9.99 4.35
C GLY A 86 6.02 8.73 5.22
N PRO A 87 5.33 8.74 6.37
CA PRO A 87 5.20 7.56 7.22
C PRO A 87 4.45 6.43 6.49
N ILE A 88 4.76 5.19 6.86
CA ILE A 88 3.96 4.02 6.45
C ILE A 88 2.63 4.11 7.18
N LEU A 89 1.53 4.14 6.41
CA LEU A 89 0.18 4.15 6.93
C LEU A 89 -0.47 2.79 6.70
N ARG A 90 -1.38 2.44 7.62
CA ARG A 90 -2.24 1.27 7.52
C ARG A 90 -3.68 1.73 7.43
N ILE A 91 -4.33 1.39 6.32
CA ILE A 91 -5.71 1.77 6.03
C ILE A 91 -6.47 0.50 5.72
N GLY A 92 -7.67 0.31 6.26
CA GLY A 92 -8.42 -0.91 6.02
C GLY A 92 -9.86 -0.82 6.48
N LEU A 93 -10.62 -1.89 6.19
CA LEU A 93 -11.95 -2.09 6.76
C LEU A 93 -11.88 -2.12 8.30
N VAL A 94 -13.01 -1.89 8.98
CA VAL A 94 -13.05 -1.97 10.44
C VAL A 94 -12.87 -3.42 10.89
N SER A 95 -11.91 -3.66 11.80
CA SER A 95 -11.57 -4.96 12.38
C SER A 95 -11.29 -6.09 11.37
N PRO A 96 -10.41 -5.90 10.37
CA PRO A 96 -9.99 -7.00 9.51
C PRO A 96 -8.96 -7.85 10.27
N ARG A 97 -9.21 -9.15 10.39
CA ARG A 97 -8.22 -10.08 10.93
C ARG A 97 -7.59 -10.84 9.78
N LEU A 98 -6.33 -10.54 9.52
CA LEU A 98 -5.49 -11.28 8.57
C LEU A 98 -4.80 -12.41 9.32
N ALA A 99 -4.77 -13.61 8.73
CA ALA A 99 -4.04 -14.73 9.31
C ALA A 99 -2.51 -14.57 9.27
N SER A 100 -1.99 -13.65 8.45
CA SER A 100 -0.57 -13.57 8.06
C SER A 100 0.09 -12.20 8.30
N MET A 101 -0.55 -11.29 9.05
CA MET A 101 -0.07 -9.90 9.16
C MET A 101 1.39 -9.85 9.68
N PRO A 102 2.28 -9.00 9.11
CA PRO A 102 3.72 -8.98 9.47
C PRO A 102 4.05 -8.62 10.92
N GLU A 103 3.07 -8.38 11.79
CA GLU A 103 3.26 -7.92 13.16
C GLU A 103 3.21 -9.04 14.23
N ASP A 104 2.95 -10.30 13.84
CA ASP A 104 2.79 -11.41 14.79
C ASP A 104 4.05 -12.29 14.99
N LYS A 105 5.22 -11.85 14.50
CA LYS A 105 6.50 -12.57 14.66
C LYS A 105 7.42 -12.02 15.76
N LYS A 106 6.94 -11.12 16.63
CA LYS A 106 7.80 -10.48 17.65
C LYS A 106 7.63 -10.96 19.09
N ASN A 107 6.71 -11.90 19.38
CA ASN A 107 6.45 -12.37 20.75
C ASN A 107 6.58 -13.89 20.97
N SER A 108 7.40 -14.60 20.18
CA SER A 108 7.80 -15.98 20.49
C SER A 108 9.26 -16.04 20.93
N PHE A 109 9.53 -15.53 22.12
CA PHE A 109 10.65 -15.96 22.96
C PHE A 109 10.07 -16.45 24.28
N THR A 110 9.90 -17.76 24.37
CA THR A 110 9.92 -18.54 25.61
C THR A 110 10.99 -19.61 25.43
#